data_AF-A0A533BML4-F1
#
_entry.id   AF-A0A533BML4-F1
#
_cell.length_a   1.000
_cell.length_b   1.000
_cell.length_c   1.000
_cell.angle_alpha   90.00
_cell.angle_beta   90.00
_cell.angle_gamma   90.00
#
_symmetry.space_group_name_H-M   'P 1'
#
loop_
_entity.id
_entity.type
_entity.pdbx_description
1 polymer ?
#
loop_
_entity_poly.entity_id
_entity_poly.type
_entity_poly.pdbx_seq_one_letter_code
_entity_poly.pdbx_strand_id
1 'polypeptide(L)'
;MQTIWVVVSWTSILALLYWWIRPYFRRKKFSWLARKDAPIPRKMTTSGALPYQKKWYLLSPAEWDFYQALRQAVGDGYLIFAKVRLLDLLWLPQNLSNRQTHMNRVQAKHVDFVLCHPQTVAPVLVIELDDASHQLPERQERDIFLNEVLRVAGIPLLRVPVKKSFSAPALRGQILEILGVRSQPETAA
;
A
#
# COMPACT_ATOMS: atom_id res chain seq x y z
N MET A 1 -35.31 33.90 -49.48
CA MET A 1 -35.66 33.01 -48.34
C MET A 1 -34.39 32.72 -47.57
N GLN A 2 -34.42 32.69 -46.24
CA GLN A 2 -33.21 32.50 -45.41
C GLN A 2 -33.03 31.03 -45.02
N THR A 3 -31.79 30.54 -45.02
CA THR A 3 -31.40 29.27 -44.41
C THR A 3 -30.22 29.50 -43.48
N ILE A 4 -30.47 29.43 -42.16
CA ILE A 4 -29.46 29.66 -41.13
C ILE A 4 -28.75 28.34 -40.81
N TRP A 5 -27.47 28.24 -41.17
CA TRP A 5 -26.63 27.12 -40.74
C TRP A 5 -26.11 27.39 -39.32
N VAL A 6 -26.68 26.68 -38.33
CA VAL A 6 -26.20 26.74 -36.94
C VAL A 6 -24.94 25.88 -36.80
N VAL A 7 -23.77 26.51 -36.94
CA VAL A 7 -22.47 25.85 -36.73
C VAL A 7 -22.25 25.65 -35.23
N VAL A 8 -22.70 24.51 -34.70
CA VAL A 8 -22.41 24.10 -33.32
C VAL A 8 -20.93 23.71 -33.22
N SER A 9 -20.11 24.56 -32.61
CA SER A 9 -18.68 24.30 -32.41
C SER A 9 -18.45 23.02 -31.60
N TRP A 10 -17.62 22.12 -32.12
CA TRP A 10 -17.21 20.87 -31.46
C TRP A 10 -16.49 21.08 -30.12
N THR A 11 -15.95 22.29 -29.86
CA THR A 11 -15.34 22.66 -28.58
C THR A 11 -16.31 22.57 -27.40
N SER A 12 -17.61 22.78 -27.63
CA SER A 12 -18.63 22.77 -26.58
C SER A 12 -18.87 21.38 -25.97
N ILE A 13 -18.76 20.32 -26.78
CA ILE A 13 -19.03 18.94 -26.33
C ILE A 13 -17.91 18.46 -25.39
N LEU A 14 -16.65 18.73 -25.74
CA LEU A 14 -15.50 18.40 -24.88
C LEU A 14 -15.50 19.22 -23.59
N ALA A 15 -15.93 20.49 -23.63
CA ALA A 15 -16.09 21.31 -22.44
C ALA A 15 -17.15 20.75 -21.47
N LEU A 16 -18.29 20.30 -22.00
CA LEU A 16 -19.35 19.64 -21.22
C LEU A 16 -18.88 18.30 -20.62
N LEU A 17 -18.20 17.46 -21.42
CA LEU A 17 -17.65 16.19 -20.94
C LEU A 17 -16.60 16.41 -19.82
N TYR A 18 -15.71 17.38 -19.99
CA TYR A 18 -14.73 17.78 -18.98
C TYR A 18 -15.41 18.27 -17.70
N TRP A 19 -16.47 19.08 -17.81
CA TRP A 19 -17.23 19.57 -16.65
C TRP A 19 -18.00 18.45 -15.93
N TRP A 20 -18.51 17.46 -16.67
CA TRP A 20 -19.24 16.29 -16.14
C TRP A 20 -18.33 15.26 -15.45
N ILE A 21 -17.07 15.12 -15.89
CA ILE A 21 -16.06 14.24 -15.27
C ILE A 21 -15.32 14.94 -14.11
N ARG A 22 -15.27 16.29 -14.09
CA ARG A 22 -14.62 17.09 -13.03
C ARG A 22 -15.03 16.74 -11.58
N PRO A 23 -16.26 16.29 -11.26
CA PRO A 23 -16.64 15.83 -9.92
C PRO A 23 -15.91 14.55 -9.47
N TYR A 24 -15.63 13.60 -10.38
CA TYR A 24 -14.96 12.34 -10.05
C TYR A 24 -13.53 12.56 -9.53
N PHE A 25 -12.83 13.56 -10.07
CA PHE A 25 -11.49 13.94 -9.58
C PHE A 25 -11.50 15.10 -8.57
N ARG A 26 -12.66 15.51 -8.05
CA ARG A 26 -12.76 16.55 -7.01
C ARG A 26 -12.44 15.96 -5.63
N ARG A 27 -11.15 15.63 -5.40
CA ARG A 27 -10.59 15.30 -4.06
C ARG A 27 -11.11 16.30 -3.02
N LYS A 28 -12.10 15.89 -2.20
CA LYS A 28 -12.43 16.60 -0.96
C LYS A 28 -11.20 16.50 -0.06
N LYS A 29 -10.40 17.57 0.07
CA LYS A 29 -9.27 17.63 1.01
C LYS A 29 -9.80 17.27 2.41
N PHE A 30 -9.33 16.15 2.95
CA PHE A 30 -10.03 15.48 4.04
C PHE A 30 -9.64 16.09 5.40
N SER A 31 -10.37 17.13 5.82
CA SER A 31 -9.97 18.01 6.93
C SER A 31 -10.11 17.43 8.36
N TRP A 32 -10.89 16.37 8.60
CA TRP A 32 -11.11 15.82 9.96
C TRP A 32 -9.93 15.04 10.56
N LEU A 33 -8.78 14.93 9.88
CA LEU A 33 -7.51 14.61 10.56
C LEU A 33 -7.17 15.69 11.60
N ALA A 34 -7.60 16.93 11.38
CA ALA A 34 -7.60 17.99 12.38
C ALA A 34 -8.91 17.98 13.20
N ARG A 35 -9.06 16.99 14.09
CA ARG A 35 -9.95 17.09 15.26
C ARG A 35 -9.12 17.09 16.53
N LYS A 36 -9.18 18.19 17.29
CA LYS A 36 -8.62 18.30 18.65
C LYS A 36 -9.46 17.53 19.68
N ASP A 37 -10.56 16.95 19.22
CA ASP A 37 -11.66 16.35 19.95
C ASP A 37 -11.66 14.81 19.88
N ALA A 38 -10.66 14.20 19.26
CA ALA A 38 -10.40 12.77 19.43
C ALA A 38 -9.99 12.52 20.89
N PRO A 39 -10.78 11.76 21.70
CA PRO A 39 -10.54 11.69 23.13
C PRO A 39 -9.14 11.13 23.43
N ILE A 40 -8.35 11.97 24.12
CA ILE A 40 -6.99 11.65 24.52
C ILE A 40 -7.02 10.37 25.36
N PRO A 41 -6.15 9.37 25.08
CA PRO A 41 -5.95 8.21 25.94
C PRO A 41 -5.84 8.63 27.40
N ARG A 42 -6.88 8.36 28.19
CA ARG A 42 -7.03 8.95 29.53
C ARG A 42 -5.83 8.49 30.38
N LYS A 43 -5.08 9.46 30.93
CA LYS A 43 -3.86 9.20 31.73
C LYS A 43 -4.20 8.19 32.82
N MET A 44 -3.56 7.03 32.79
CA MET A 44 -3.98 5.88 33.60
C MET A 44 -3.69 6.13 35.09
N THR A 45 -4.71 5.97 35.93
CA THR A 45 -4.64 6.17 37.38
C THR A 45 -5.35 5.04 38.12
N THR A 46 -4.95 3.79 37.83
CA THR A 46 -5.37 2.60 38.57
C THR A 46 -4.25 1.57 38.57
N SER A 47 -3.76 1.22 39.76
CA SER A 47 -2.84 0.10 39.94
C SER A 47 -3.54 -1.21 39.54
N GLY A 48 -2.83 -2.12 38.88
CA GLY A 48 -3.33 -3.43 38.46
C GLY A 48 -4.01 -3.52 37.09
N ALA A 49 -4.25 -2.40 36.39
CA ALA A 49 -4.79 -2.42 35.03
C ALA A 49 -3.67 -2.53 33.96
N LEU A 50 -3.86 -3.38 32.94
CA LEU A 50 -2.91 -3.48 31.82
C LEU A 50 -2.91 -2.20 30.95
N PRO A 51 -1.74 -1.69 30.53
CA PRO A 51 -1.61 -0.34 29.96
C PRO A 51 -1.95 -0.25 28.46
N TYR A 52 -2.93 -1.00 27.97
CA TYR A 52 -3.25 -1.12 26.55
C TYR A 52 -4.55 -0.39 26.17
N GLN A 53 -4.51 0.36 25.07
CA GLN A 53 -5.68 0.97 24.44
C GLN A 53 -5.58 0.81 22.92
N LYS A 54 -6.72 0.75 22.21
CA LYS A 54 -6.73 0.67 20.74
C LYS A 54 -6.18 1.97 20.12
N LYS A 55 -5.49 1.84 18.97
CA LYS A 55 -5.17 3.00 18.12
C LYS A 55 -6.45 3.54 17.47
N TRP A 56 -6.47 4.84 17.17
CA TRP A 56 -7.54 5.48 16.38
C TRP A 56 -7.56 5.03 14.92
N TYR A 57 -6.38 4.83 14.34
CA TYR A 57 -6.17 4.38 12.97
C TYR A 57 -5.06 3.32 12.96
N LEU A 58 -5.18 2.31 12.09
CA LEU A 58 -4.15 1.27 11.91
C LEU A 58 -2.98 1.79 11.05
N LEU A 59 -3.32 2.55 10.00
CA LEU A 59 -2.37 3.08 9.02
C LEU A 59 -2.12 4.58 9.23
N SER A 60 -0.93 5.04 8.85
CA SER A 60 -0.62 6.47 8.74
C SER A 60 -1.34 7.11 7.53
N PRO A 61 -1.44 8.46 7.45
CA PRO A 61 -2.09 9.11 6.31
C PRO A 61 -1.44 8.79 4.96
N ALA A 62 -0.11 8.61 4.93
CA ALA A 62 0.63 8.25 3.71
C ALA A 62 0.38 6.77 3.31
N GLU A 63 0.38 5.87 4.29
CA GLU A 63 0.01 4.46 4.09
C GLU A 63 -1.44 4.30 3.62
N TRP A 64 -2.36 5.13 4.11
CA TRP A 64 -3.75 5.12 3.66
C TRP A 64 -3.90 5.63 2.22
N ASP A 65 -3.29 6.78 1.89
CA ASP A 65 -3.29 7.31 0.51
C ASP A 65 -2.62 6.32 -0.47
N PHE A 66 -1.60 5.57 -0.02
CA PHE A 66 -1.00 4.48 -0.79
C PHE A 66 -1.96 3.28 -0.93
N TYR A 67 -2.54 2.78 0.16
CA TYR A 67 -3.48 1.65 0.15
C TYR A 67 -4.66 1.87 -0.80
N GLN A 68 -5.19 3.11 -0.86
CA GLN A 68 -6.24 3.46 -1.83
C GLN A 68 -5.77 3.35 -3.28
N ALA A 69 -4.55 3.76 -3.60
CA ALA A 69 -3.97 3.63 -4.94
C ALA A 69 -3.56 2.18 -5.26
N LEU A 70 -3.04 1.43 -4.28
CA LEU A 70 -2.70 0.01 -4.42
C LEU A 70 -3.94 -0.83 -4.72
N ARG A 71 -5.05 -0.61 -3.98
CA ARG A 71 -6.34 -1.26 -4.24
C ARG A 71 -6.85 -1.00 -5.66
N GLN A 72 -6.71 0.22 -6.16
CA GLN A 72 -7.06 0.57 -7.54
C GLN A 72 -6.09 -0.04 -8.58
N ALA A 73 -4.84 -0.31 -8.20
CA ALA A 73 -3.83 -0.91 -9.07
C ALA A 73 -4.00 -2.42 -9.25
N VAL A 74 -4.38 -3.14 -8.18
CA VAL A 74 -4.52 -4.61 -8.20
C VAL A 74 -5.94 -5.10 -8.51
N GLY A 75 -6.97 -4.29 -8.24
CA GLY A 75 -8.36 -4.73 -8.35
C GLY A 75 -8.64 -5.97 -7.50
N ASP A 76 -9.34 -6.95 -8.08
CA ASP A 76 -9.61 -8.25 -7.43
C ASP A 76 -8.53 -9.30 -7.74
N GLY A 77 -7.46 -8.94 -8.47
CA GLY A 77 -6.39 -9.85 -8.87
C GLY A 77 -5.46 -10.27 -7.73
N TYR A 78 -5.39 -9.49 -6.64
CA TYR A 78 -4.60 -9.79 -5.45
C TYR A 78 -5.31 -9.29 -4.18
N LEU A 79 -5.24 -10.07 -3.10
CA LEU A 79 -5.63 -9.63 -1.77
C LEU A 79 -4.55 -8.71 -1.18
N ILE A 80 -4.94 -7.64 -0.48
CA ILE A 80 -4.00 -6.74 0.20
C ILE A 80 -4.11 -6.94 1.72
N PHE A 81 -3.00 -7.34 2.33
CA PHE A 81 -2.82 -7.32 3.78
C PHE A 81 -1.88 -6.17 4.16
N ALA A 82 -2.05 -5.58 5.35
CA ALA A 82 -1.29 -4.40 5.79
C ALA A 82 -0.73 -4.57 7.21
N LYS A 83 0.45 -3.99 7.46
CA LYS A 83 1.24 -4.12 8.70
C LYS A 83 1.46 -5.58 9.14
N VAL A 84 1.69 -6.46 8.17
CA VAL A 84 1.91 -7.91 8.38
C VAL A 84 3.25 -8.12 9.08
N ARG A 85 3.28 -8.94 10.14
CA ARG A 85 4.56 -9.26 10.82
C ARG A 85 5.43 -10.09 9.89
N LEU A 86 6.72 -9.80 9.83
CA LEU A 86 7.66 -10.52 8.96
C LEU A 86 7.71 -12.02 9.30
N LEU A 87 7.54 -12.39 10.58
CA LEU A 87 7.43 -13.78 11.01
C LEU A 87 6.23 -14.53 10.38
N ASP A 88 5.11 -13.85 10.11
CA ASP A 88 3.90 -14.49 9.56
C ASP A 88 4.02 -14.80 8.06
N LEU A 89 5.09 -14.32 7.41
CA LEU A 89 5.43 -14.57 6.00
C LEU A 89 6.46 -15.68 5.82
N LEU A 90 7.00 -16.24 6.91
CA LEU A 90 8.20 -17.06 6.90
C LEU A 90 7.97 -18.41 7.56
N TRP A 91 8.32 -19.48 6.85
CA TRP A 91 8.44 -20.81 7.44
C TRP A 91 9.85 -21.00 8.03
N LEU A 92 9.92 -21.55 9.24
CA LEU A 92 11.17 -21.90 9.92
C LEU A 92 11.14 -23.38 10.32
N PRO A 93 12.13 -24.20 9.91
CA PRO A 93 12.19 -25.62 10.26
C PRO A 93 12.11 -25.82 11.78
N GLN A 94 11.30 -26.78 12.23
CA GLN A 94 11.10 -27.04 13.66
C GLN A 94 12.41 -27.46 14.35
N ASN A 95 13.19 -28.33 13.69
CA ASN A 95 14.44 -28.91 14.23
C ASN A 95 15.69 -28.03 14.01
N LEU A 96 15.53 -26.75 13.71
CA LEU A 96 16.65 -25.82 13.56
C LEU A 96 17.21 -25.45 14.94
N SER A 97 18.48 -25.79 15.21
CA SER A 97 19.14 -25.59 16.52
C SER A 97 19.02 -24.16 17.05
N ASN A 98 19.18 -23.16 16.18
CA ASN A 98 19.10 -21.73 16.53
C ASN A 98 17.71 -21.10 16.26
N ARG A 99 16.63 -21.89 16.13
CA ARG A 99 15.30 -21.43 15.70
C ARG A 99 14.79 -20.19 16.44
N GLN A 100 14.92 -20.15 17.77
CA GLN A 100 14.45 -19.00 18.56
C GLN A 100 15.23 -17.72 18.25
N THR A 101 16.54 -17.82 17.98
CA THR A 101 17.38 -16.69 17.56
C THR A 101 16.92 -16.12 16.22
N HIS A 102 16.56 -16.99 15.26
CA HIS A 102 15.97 -16.54 13.98
C HIS A 102 14.58 -15.92 14.16
N MET A 103 13.70 -16.52 14.98
CA MET A 103 12.38 -15.94 15.31
C MET A 103 12.52 -14.55 15.95
N ASN A 104 13.39 -14.40 16.95
CA ASN A 104 13.62 -13.13 17.64
C ASN A 104 14.03 -12.00 16.67
N ARG A 105 14.80 -12.30 15.62
CA ARG A 105 15.20 -11.31 14.60
C ARG A 105 14.04 -10.79 13.75
N VAL A 106 12.96 -11.56 13.56
CA VAL A 106 11.83 -11.22 12.66
C VAL A 106 10.51 -10.92 13.38
N GLN A 107 10.26 -11.45 14.58
CA GLN A 107 8.95 -11.39 15.27
C GLN A 107 8.47 -9.97 15.61
N ALA A 108 9.41 -9.04 15.84
CA ALA A 108 9.13 -7.64 16.15
C ALA A 108 9.15 -6.72 14.91
N LYS A 109 9.35 -7.28 13.71
CA LYS A 109 9.35 -6.54 12.44
C LYS A 109 8.02 -6.74 11.71
N HIS A 110 7.56 -5.71 11.02
CA HIS A 110 6.43 -5.78 10.10
C HIS A 110 6.82 -5.15 8.76
N VAL A 111 6.14 -5.56 7.70
CA VAL A 111 6.18 -4.90 6.39
C VAL A 111 4.88 -4.11 6.18
N ASP A 112 4.91 -3.04 5.39
CA ASP A 112 3.75 -2.15 5.29
C ASP A 112 2.56 -2.81 4.59
N PHE A 113 2.80 -3.46 3.45
CA PHE A 113 1.77 -4.21 2.72
C PHE A 113 2.30 -5.53 2.15
N VAL A 114 1.38 -6.46 1.94
CA VAL A 114 1.63 -7.74 1.27
C VAL A 114 0.50 -7.99 0.29
N LEU A 115 0.84 -8.33 -0.95
CA LEU A 115 -0.10 -8.90 -1.91
C LEU A 115 -0.10 -10.42 -1.76
N CYS A 116 -1.29 -11.01 -1.72
CA CYS A 116 -1.48 -12.46 -1.73
C CYS A 116 -2.35 -12.90 -2.92
N HIS A 117 -2.09 -14.11 -3.42
CA HIS A 117 -2.89 -14.76 -4.46
C HIS A 117 -4.32 -15.06 -3.94
N PRO A 118 -5.39 -14.66 -4.65
CA PRO A 118 -6.72 -14.54 -4.04
C PRO A 118 -7.38 -15.87 -3.63
N GLN A 119 -7.07 -16.99 -4.29
CA GLN A 119 -7.66 -18.31 -3.95
C GLN A 119 -6.86 -19.10 -2.92
N THR A 120 -5.56 -18.81 -2.73
CA THR A 120 -4.66 -19.59 -1.86
C THR A 120 -4.12 -18.79 -0.68
N VAL A 121 -4.29 -17.47 -0.68
CA VAL A 121 -3.76 -16.50 0.29
C VAL A 121 -2.22 -16.54 0.41
N ALA A 122 -1.53 -17.23 -0.50
CA ALA A 122 -0.07 -17.30 -0.54
C ALA A 122 0.53 -15.90 -0.86
N PRO A 123 1.54 -15.43 -0.11
CA PRO A 123 2.16 -14.13 -0.35
C PRO A 123 2.94 -14.16 -1.68
N VAL A 124 2.70 -13.14 -2.52
CA VAL A 124 3.33 -13.01 -3.85
C VAL A 124 4.20 -11.77 -4.00
N LEU A 125 3.98 -10.72 -3.19
CA LEU A 125 4.80 -9.49 -3.20
C LEU A 125 4.73 -8.81 -1.85
N VAL A 126 5.88 -8.44 -1.28
CA VAL A 126 5.98 -7.49 -0.16
C VAL A 126 6.14 -6.07 -0.70
N ILE A 127 5.54 -5.09 -0.02
CA ILE A 127 5.69 -3.67 -0.34
C ILE A 127 6.04 -2.87 0.93
N GLU A 128 7.11 -2.07 0.90
CA GLU A 128 7.45 -1.07 1.92
C GLU A 128 7.33 0.36 1.38
N LEU A 129 6.99 1.31 2.26
CA LEU A 129 6.93 2.74 1.95
C LEU A 129 8.14 3.48 2.53
N ASP A 130 9.10 3.80 1.66
CA ASP A 130 10.32 4.49 2.06
C ASP A 130 10.15 6.01 2.00
N ASP A 131 10.34 6.69 3.13
CA ASP A 131 10.61 8.13 3.12
C ASP A 131 12.08 8.39 2.77
N ALA A 132 12.34 9.46 2.03
CA ALA A 132 13.66 9.76 1.47
C ALA A 132 14.70 10.28 2.51
N SER A 133 14.33 10.33 3.79
CA SER A 133 15.06 11.04 4.86
C SER A 133 16.11 10.18 5.60
N HIS A 134 16.67 9.15 4.96
CA HIS A 134 17.37 8.07 5.68
C HIS A 134 18.77 7.72 5.13
N GLN A 135 19.80 8.16 5.87
CA GLN A 135 21.21 7.73 5.72
C GLN A 135 21.79 7.20 7.04
N LEU A 136 20.94 6.66 7.93
CA LEU A 136 21.38 6.10 9.22
C LEU A 136 21.82 4.62 9.05
N PRO A 137 23.01 4.21 9.54
CA PRO A 137 23.51 2.83 9.36
C PRO A 137 22.56 1.73 9.85
N GLU A 138 21.88 1.92 10.98
CA GLU A 138 20.88 0.99 11.53
C GLU A 138 19.78 0.63 10.50
N ARG A 139 19.38 1.58 9.65
CA ARG A 139 18.39 1.35 8.59
C ARG A 139 18.98 0.56 7.43
N GLN A 140 20.24 0.82 7.06
CA GLN A 140 20.95 0.03 6.05
C GLN A 140 21.04 -1.45 6.49
N GLU A 141 21.41 -1.72 7.75
CA GLU A 141 21.42 -3.08 8.30
C GLU A 141 20.03 -3.73 8.31
N ARG A 142 18.99 -2.97 8.72
CA ARG A 142 17.59 -3.42 8.71
C ARG A 142 17.13 -3.81 7.31
N ASP A 143 17.44 -2.98 6.32
CA ASP A 143 16.95 -3.12 4.95
C ASP A 143 17.73 -4.22 4.21
N ILE A 144 19.05 -4.33 4.42
CA ILE A 144 19.87 -5.48 3.97
C ILE A 144 19.30 -6.78 4.55
N PHE A 145 18.99 -6.81 5.85
CA PHE A 145 18.41 -8.00 6.48
C PHE A 145 17.02 -8.36 5.92
N LEU A 146 16.15 -7.37 5.69
CA LEU A 146 14.84 -7.62 5.08
C LEU A 146 14.97 -8.16 3.66
N ASN A 147 15.80 -7.52 2.84
CA ASN A 147 16.05 -7.93 1.46
C ASN A 147 16.52 -9.39 1.39
N GLU A 148 17.50 -9.77 2.22
CA GLU A 148 18.04 -11.13 2.26
C GLU A 148 17.02 -12.17 2.76
N VAL A 149 16.25 -11.84 3.80
CA VAL A 149 15.20 -12.73 4.34
C VAL A 149 14.11 -13.00 3.30
N LEU A 150 13.64 -11.97 2.59
CA LEU A 150 12.62 -12.11 1.56
C LEU A 150 13.16 -12.84 0.31
N ARG A 151 14.41 -12.55 -0.09
CA ARG A 151 15.11 -13.26 -1.17
C ARG A 151 15.23 -14.76 -0.90
N VAL A 152 15.60 -15.15 0.33
CA VAL A 152 15.68 -16.57 0.75
C VAL A 152 14.30 -17.22 0.87
N ALA A 153 13.26 -16.45 1.23
CA ALA A 153 11.88 -16.92 1.25
C ALA A 153 11.24 -17.04 -0.15
N GLY A 154 11.90 -16.56 -1.21
CA GLY A 154 11.36 -16.53 -2.57
C GLY A 154 10.26 -15.47 -2.80
N ILE A 155 10.11 -14.50 -1.89
CA ILE A 155 9.08 -13.46 -1.96
C ILE A 155 9.74 -12.17 -2.48
N PRO A 156 9.30 -11.58 -3.61
CA PRO A 156 9.85 -10.32 -4.10
C PRO A 156 9.46 -9.14 -3.20
N LEU A 157 10.24 -8.05 -3.29
CA LEU A 157 10.04 -6.80 -2.56
C LEU A 157 9.96 -5.62 -3.53
N LEU A 158 8.90 -4.81 -3.39
CA LEU A 158 8.75 -3.51 -4.04
C LEU A 158 8.91 -2.39 -2.99
N ARG A 159 9.92 -1.53 -3.16
CA ARG A 159 10.09 -0.31 -2.36
C ARG A 159 9.47 0.88 -3.09
N VAL A 160 8.49 1.54 -2.48
CA VAL A 160 7.80 2.70 -3.09
C VAL A 160 8.14 3.97 -2.30
N PRO A 161 8.85 4.95 -2.89
CA PRO A 161 9.11 6.22 -2.22
C PRO A 161 7.81 6.97 -1.89
N VAL A 162 7.68 7.47 -0.66
CA VAL A 162 6.53 8.24 -0.18
C VAL A 162 6.35 9.52 -1.01
N LYS A 163 5.13 9.73 -1.53
CA LYS A 163 4.79 10.83 -2.45
C LYS A 163 3.48 11.51 -2.04
N LYS A 164 3.30 12.76 -2.46
CA LYS A 164 2.05 13.55 -2.25
C LYS A 164 0.81 12.96 -2.96
N SER A 165 1.03 12.03 -3.89
CA SER A 165 0.01 11.25 -4.58
C SER A 165 0.66 10.03 -5.22
N PHE A 166 -0.05 8.90 -5.22
CA PHE A 166 0.34 7.68 -5.92
C PHE A 166 -0.56 7.49 -7.15
N SER A 167 -0.02 6.89 -8.22
CA SER A 167 -0.74 6.65 -9.47
C SER A 167 -1.01 5.15 -9.62
N ALA A 168 -2.28 4.75 -9.57
CA ALA A 168 -2.66 3.35 -9.65
C ALA A 168 -2.17 2.63 -10.93
N PRO A 169 -2.26 3.22 -12.14
CA PRO A 169 -1.65 2.62 -13.33
C PRO A 169 -0.13 2.42 -13.24
N ALA A 170 0.58 3.36 -12.63
CA ALA A 170 2.04 3.25 -12.47
C ALA A 170 2.43 2.17 -11.44
N LEU A 171 1.69 2.07 -10.33
CA LEU A 171 1.85 0.98 -9.36
C LEU A 171 1.53 -0.38 -10.00
N ARG A 172 0.46 -0.47 -10.81
CA ARG A 172 0.11 -1.70 -11.54
C ARG A 172 1.24 -2.14 -12.46
N GLY A 173 1.86 -1.21 -13.18
CA GLY A 173 3.04 -1.49 -14.01
C GLY A 173 4.19 -2.10 -13.19
N GLN A 174 4.59 -1.44 -12.10
CA GLN A 174 5.68 -1.92 -11.21
C GLN A 174 5.39 -3.29 -10.59
N ILE A 175 4.14 -3.55 -10.20
CA ILE A 175 3.70 -4.83 -9.61
C ILE A 175 3.77 -5.95 -10.66
N LEU A 176 3.24 -5.73 -11.87
CA LEU A 176 3.25 -6.74 -12.94
C LEU A 176 4.68 -7.02 -13.44
N GLU A 177 5.53 -5.99 -13.53
CA GLU A 177 6.95 -6.11 -13.89
C GLU A 177 7.71 -6.99 -12.88
N ILE A 178 7.60 -6.71 -11.58
CA ILE A 178 8.27 -7.47 -10.52
C ILE A 178 7.75 -8.91 -10.42
N LEU A 179 6.44 -9.12 -10.66
CA LEU A 179 5.84 -10.46 -10.68
C LEU A 179 6.10 -11.23 -11.99
N GLY A 180 6.84 -10.66 -12.94
CA GLY A 180 7.12 -11.28 -14.24
C GLY A 180 5.91 -11.43 -15.16
N VAL A 181 4.76 -10.86 -14.78
CA VAL A 181 3.49 -10.94 -15.52
C VAL A 181 3.55 -9.96 -16.69
N ARG A 182 4.24 -10.38 -17.76
CA ARG A 182 4.14 -9.70 -19.06
C ARG A 182 2.67 -9.69 -19.48
N SER A 183 2.11 -8.50 -19.64
CA SER A 183 0.81 -8.32 -20.26
C SER A 183 0.86 -8.84 -21.70
N GLN A 184 0.36 -10.04 -21.94
CA GLN A 184 -0.02 -10.43 -23.29
C GLN A 184 -1.14 -9.47 -23.73
N PRO A 185 -1.10 -8.94 -24.96
CA PRO A 185 -2.27 -8.25 -25.50
C PRO A 185 -3.41 -9.28 -25.60
N GLU A 186 -4.61 -8.90 -25.16
CA GLU A 186 -5.79 -9.73 -25.38
C GLU A 186 -6.01 -9.86 -26.90
N THR A 187 -5.70 -11.03 -27.45
CA THR A 187 -6.06 -11.37 -28.83
C THR A 187 -7.58 -11.52 -28.88
N ALA A 188 -8.26 -10.45 -29.30
CA ALA A 188 -9.67 -10.50 -29.61
C ALA A 188 -9.94 -11.58 -30.68
N ALA A 189 -10.90 -12.43 -30.39
CA ALA A 189 -11.41 -13.52 -31.22
C ALA A 189 -12.94 -13.58 -31.06
#